data_AF-A0AAN5I735-F1
#
_entry.id   AF-A0AAN5I735-F1
#
_cell.length_a   1.000
_cell.length_b   1.000
_cell.length_c   1.000
_cell.angle_alpha   90.00
_cell.angle_beta   90.00
_cell.angle_gamma   90.00
#
_symmetry.space_group_name_H-M   'P 1'
#
loop_
_entity.id
_entity.type
_entity.pdbx_description
1 polymer ?
#
loop_
_entity_poly.entity_id
_entity_poly.type
_entity_poly.pdbx_seq_one_letter_code
_entity_poly.pdbx_strand_id
1 'polypeptide(L)'
;YGELTFSGKTVDFKFYLMDLIWLPLNDVIEKVLGGKTRPHTKMAIARQSLTAIENLHKIGYVHRDIKWNNFAVGLPPKDNILYLIDFGIARPYLDKKYVPLLPRAKVRFLGTYKYATIAALENQDQSRKHDLEMWLYMMME
;
A
#
# COMPACT_ATOMS: atom_id res chain seq x y z
N TYR A 1 -0.49 15.82 6.53
CA TYR A 1 -1.42 15.97 5.38
C TYR A 1 -1.49 14.75 4.46
N GLY A 2 -1.59 13.59 5.08
CA GLY A 2 -2.53 12.51 4.82
C GLY A 2 -2.84 12.01 6.24
N GLU A 3 -3.16 12.99 7.09
CA GLU A 3 -2.90 12.91 8.52
C GLU A 3 -4.07 12.23 9.20
N LEU A 4 -3.77 11.34 10.14
CA LEU A 4 -4.80 10.84 11.02
C LEU A 4 -5.14 11.96 12.01
N THR A 5 -6.21 12.70 11.72
CA THR A 5 -6.66 13.82 12.54
C THR A 5 -7.32 13.34 13.82
N PHE A 6 -8.05 12.23 13.77
CA PHE A 6 -8.72 11.68 14.94
C PHE A 6 -8.93 10.17 14.81
N SER A 7 -8.91 9.46 15.93
CA SER A 7 -9.37 8.07 15.98
C SER A 7 -10.19 7.84 17.23
N GLY A 8 -11.17 6.94 17.14
CA GLY A 8 -12.10 6.67 18.22
C GLY A 8 -12.69 5.28 18.13
N LYS A 9 -13.41 4.91 19.19
CA LYS A 9 -14.11 3.64 19.30
C LYS A 9 -15.43 3.86 20.04
N THR A 10 -16.51 3.35 19.47
CA THR A 10 -17.81 3.19 20.13
C THR A 10 -17.95 1.75 20.64
N VAL A 11 -19.10 1.42 21.23
CA VAL A 11 -19.41 0.04 21.60
C VAL A 11 -19.45 -0.86 20.35
N ASP A 12 -19.92 -0.32 19.22
CA ASP A 12 -20.21 -1.08 18.01
C ASP A 12 -19.07 -1.07 16.98
N PHE A 13 -18.31 0.03 16.87
CA PHE A 13 -17.31 0.17 15.82
C PHE A 13 -16.10 1.02 16.23
N LYS A 14 -15.00 0.85 15.48
CA LYS A 14 -13.82 1.73 15.53
C LYS A 14 -13.82 2.61 14.30
N PHE A 15 -13.34 3.84 14.44
CA PHE A 15 -13.29 4.79 13.33
C PHE A 15 -11.99 5.61 13.36
N TYR A 16 -11.60 6.05 12.18
CA TYR A 16 -10.43 6.90 11.93
C TYR A 16 -10.88 8.04 11.02
N LEU A 17 -10.65 9.28 11.44
CA LEU A 17 -10.79 10.45 10.60
C LEU A 17 -9.41 10.83 10.09
N MET A 18 -9.28 10.86 8.77
CA MET A 18 -8.09 11.27 8.07
C MET A 18 -8.42 12.31 7.02
N ASP A 19 -7.41 13.02 6.54
CA ASP A 19 -7.59 13.91 5.40
C ASP A 19 -8.23 13.17 4.22
N LEU A 20 -9.18 13.84 3.55
CA LEU A 20 -9.77 13.29 2.34
C LEU A 20 -8.70 13.20 1.25
N ILE A 21 -8.55 11.99 0.71
CA ILE A 21 -7.74 11.73 -0.48
C ILE A 21 -8.71 11.56 -1.66
N TRP A 22 -8.26 11.86 -2.88
CA TRP A 22 -9.09 11.70 -4.06
C TRP A 22 -9.25 10.22 -4.43
N LEU A 23 -9.48 9.94 -5.71
CA LEU A 23 -9.76 8.60 -6.20
C LEU A 23 -8.53 7.67 -6.06
N PRO A 24 -8.77 6.37 -5.83
CA PRO A 24 -7.77 5.35 -6.03
C PRO A 24 -7.16 5.45 -7.42
N LEU A 25 -5.88 5.11 -7.55
CA LEU A 25 -5.14 5.25 -8.79
C LEU A 25 -5.74 4.42 -9.93
N ASN A 26 -6.28 3.23 -9.62
CA ASN A 26 -7.03 2.42 -10.60
C ASN A 26 -8.18 3.20 -11.22
N ASP A 27 -8.99 3.86 -10.38
CA ASP A 27 -10.13 4.65 -10.82
C ASP A 27 -9.70 5.87 -11.62
N VAL A 28 -8.58 6.52 -11.25
CA VAL A 28 -8.02 7.62 -12.04
C VAL A 28 -7.61 7.11 -13.43
N ILE A 29 -6.93 5.98 -13.52
CA ILE A 29 -6.49 5.40 -14.79
C ILE A 29 -7.69 5.03 -15.66
N GLU A 30 -8.66 4.31 -15.11
CA GLU A 30 -9.82 3.83 -15.86
C GLU A 30 -10.79 4.95 -16.24
N LYS A 31 -11.23 5.74 -15.26
CA LYS A 31 -12.36 6.68 -15.42
C LYS A 31 -11.93 8.05 -15.93
N VAL A 32 -10.71 8.49 -15.61
CA VAL A 32 -10.23 9.84 -15.94
C VAL A 32 -9.28 9.80 -17.14
N LEU A 33 -8.38 8.82 -17.20
CA LEU A 33 -7.39 8.69 -18.29
C LEU A 33 -7.83 7.74 -19.41
N GLY A 34 -9.04 7.16 -19.33
CA GLY A 34 -9.60 6.30 -20.36
C GLY A 34 -8.87 4.96 -20.51
N GLY A 35 -8.31 4.44 -19.42
CA GLY A 35 -7.60 3.16 -19.35
C GLY A 35 -6.21 3.16 -19.98
N LYS A 36 -5.69 4.32 -20.42
CA LYS A 36 -4.37 4.41 -21.05
C LYS A 36 -3.51 5.49 -20.39
N THR A 37 -2.30 5.12 -20.01
CA THR A 37 -1.31 6.05 -19.45
C THR A 37 -0.13 6.22 -20.40
N ARG A 38 0.41 7.43 -20.47
CA ARG A 38 1.62 7.72 -21.25
C ARG A 38 2.85 7.16 -20.51
N PRO A 39 3.96 6.82 -21.22
CA PRO A 39 5.16 6.29 -20.58
C PRO A 39 5.70 7.16 -19.43
N HIS A 40 5.71 8.50 -19.61
CA HIS A 40 6.16 9.43 -18.56
C HIS A 40 5.28 9.33 -17.30
N THR A 41 3.97 9.16 -17.45
CA THR A 41 3.02 9.01 -16.35
C THR A 41 3.26 7.69 -15.61
N LYS A 42 3.48 6.59 -16.36
CA LYS A 42 3.84 5.29 -15.78
C LYS A 42 5.14 5.37 -14.96
N MET A 43 6.17 6.04 -15.48
CA MET A 43 7.43 6.24 -14.75
C MET A 43 7.25 7.08 -13.48
N ALA A 44 6.43 8.14 -13.54
CA ALA A 44 6.13 8.96 -12.37
C ALA A 44 5.39 8.16 -11.28
N ILE A 45 4.38 7.37 -11.68
CA ILE A 45 3.64 6.46 -10.81
C ILE A 45 4.58 5.42 -10.19
N ALA A 46 5.43 4.78 -10.99
CA ALA A 46 6.39 3.78 -10.52
C ALA A 46 7.31 4.37 -9.45
N ARG A 47 7.89 5.54 -9.70
CA ARG A 47 8.78 6.23 -8.75
C ARG A 47 8.06 6.58 -7.45
N GLN A 48 6.86 7.15 -7.52
CA GLN A 48 6.13 7.59 -6.32
C GLN A 48 5.62 6.40 -5.50
N SER A 49 5.05 5.38 -6.15
CA SER A 49 4.58 4.17 -5.46
C SER A 49 5.72 3.42 -4.77
N LEU A 50 6.87 3.28 -5.43
CA LEU A 50 8.05 2.67 -4.82
C LEU A 50 8.58 3.49 -3.64
N THR A 51 8.61 4.83 -3.76
CA THR A 51 8.99 5.74 -2.66
C THR A 51 8.05 5.58 -1.46
N ALA A 52 6.74 5.43 -1.70
CA ALA A 52 5.77 5.23 -0.62
C ALA A 52 5.97 3.88 0.10
N ILE A 53 6.26 2.81 -0.65
CA ILE A 53 6.61 1.49 -0.08
C ILE A 53 7.91 1.60 0.75
N GLU A 54 8.93 2.26 0.21
CA GLU A 54 10.20 2.47 0.91
C GLU A 54 10.00 3.24 2.23
N ASN A 55 9.16 4.28 2.23
CA ASN A 55 8.85 5.05 3.43
C ASN A 55 8.13 4.20 4.50
N LEU A 56 7.19 3.32 4.10
CA LEU A 56 6.57 2.37 5.01
C LEU A 56 7.59 1.40 5.61
N HIS A 57 8.52 0.91 4.78
CA HIS A 57 9.58 0.02 5.23
C HIS A 57 10.54 0.71 6.20
N LYS A 58 10.89 1.98 5.97
CA LYS A 58 11.76 2.77 6.86
C LYS A 58 11.20 2.91 8.28
N ILE A 59 9.88 2.92 8.44
CA ILE A 59 9.23 2.96 9.76
C ILE A 59 9.01 1.56 10.37
N GLY A 60 9.52 0.50 9.73
CA GLY A 60 9.52 -0.87 10.29
C GLY A 60 8.30 -1.71 9.95
N TYR A 61 7.50 -1.33 8.95
CA TYR A 61 6.30 -2.04 8.55
C TYR A 61 6.39 -2.60 7.13
N VAL A 62 5.63 -3.66 6.87
CA VAL A 62 5.32 -4.17 5.52
C VAL A 62 3.82 -4.04 5.26
N HIS A 63 3.45 -3.76 4.02
CA HIS A 63 2.06 -3.51 3.64
C HIS A 63 1.26 -4.80 3.49
N ARG A 64 1.83 -5.79 2.79
CA ARG A 64 1.24 -7.11 2.50
C ARG A 64 0.07 -7.14 1.50
N ASP A 65 -0.28 -6.01 0.88
CA ASP A 65 -1.35 -5.91 -0.14
C ASP A 65 -1.08 -4.75 -1.11
N ILE A 66 0.05 -4.81 -1.84
CA ILE A 66 0.40 -3.78 -2.82
C ILE A 66 -0.41 -4.01 -4.10
N LYS A 67 -1.19 -3.01 -4.50
CA LYS A 67 -2.06 -3.02 -5.70
C LYS A 67 -2.50 -1.61 -6.09
N TRP A 68 -2.98 -1.44 -7.32
CA TRP A 68 -3.45 -0.14 -7.82
C TRP A 68 -4.49 0.55 -6.93
N ASN A 69 -5.40 -0.23 -6.32
CA ASN A 69 -6.46 0.30 -5.47
C ASN A 69 -5.97 0.84 -4.11
N ASN A 70 -4.78 0.43 -3.67
CA ASN A 70 -4.20 0.88 -2.40
C ASN A 70 -3.24 2.07 -2.61
N PHE A 71 -3.19 2.61 -3.82
CA PHE A 71 -2.61 3.93 -4.07
C PHE A 71 -3.72 4.90 -4.44
N ALA A 72 -3.64 6.14 -3.95
CA ALA A 72 -4.63 7.16 -4.23
C ALA A 72 -3.97 8.53 -4.48
N VAL A 73 -4.60 9.34 -5.32
CA VAL A 73 -4.08 10.66 -5.70
C VAL A 73 -4.54 11.70 -4.69
N GLY A 74 -3.70 12.66 -4.32
CA GLY A 74 -4.09 13.75 -3.45
C GLY A 74 -5.15 14.68 -4.04
N LEU A 75 -5.78 15.49 -3.20
CA LEU A 75 -6.58 16.64 -3.65
C LEU A 75 -5.68 17.86 -3.89
N PRO A 76 -6.08 18.82 -4.74
CA PRO A 76 -5.36 20.09 -4.89
C PRO A 76 -5.09 20.76 -3.54
N PRO A 77 -3.88 21.32 -3.31
CA PRO A 77 -2.77 21.51 -4.26
C PRO A 77 -1.79 20.32 -4.36
N LYS A 78 -2.18 19.11 -3.93
CA LYS A 78 -1.35 17.90 -3.85
C LYS A 78 -1.81 16.78 -4.79
N ASP A 79 -2.53 17.16 -5.82
CA ASP A 79 -3.02 16.29 -6.91
C ASP A 79 -1.89 15.68 -7.76
N ASN A 80 -0.64 16.10 -7.53
CA ASN A 80 0.55 15.47 -8.07
C ASN A 80 1.20 14.41 -7.16
N ILE A 81 0.68 14.20 -5.94
CA ILE A 81 1.22 13.26 -4.94
C ILE A 81 0.39 11.98 -4.93
N LEU A 82 1.08 10.84 -4.95
CA LEU A 82 0.50 9.51 -4.75
C LEU A 82 0.69 9.05 -3.30
N TYR A 83 -0.41 8.69 -2.65
CA TYR A 83 -0.46 8.18 -1.28
C TYR A 83 -0.65 6.67 -1.28
N LEU A 84 0.08 5.96 -0.42
CA LEU A 84 -0.21 4.58 -0.05
C LEU A 84 -1.28 4.59 1.04
N ILE A 85 -2.35 3.83 0.85
CA ILE A 85 -3.52 3.76 1.72
C ILE A 85 -3.85 2.31 2.08
N ASP A 86 -4.80 2.11 3.00
CA ASP A 86 -5.27 0.81 3.49
C ASP A 86 -4.18 -0.06 4.15
N PHE A 87 -3.83 0.33 5.38
CA PHE A 87 -2.91 -0.43 6.24
C PHE A 87 -3.60 -1.57 7.01
N GLY A 88 -4.81 -1.97 6.62
CA GLY A 88 -5.66 -2.90 7.41
C GLY A 88 -4.99 -4.26 7.68
N ILE A 89 -4.12 -4.71 6.77
CA ILE A 89 -3.33 -5.93 6.95
C ILE A 89 -1.82 -5.65 7.03
N ALA A 90 -1.40 -4.40 7.19
CA ALA A 90 0.01 -4.08 7.40
C ALA A 90 0.54 -4.74 8.69
N ARG A 91 1.85 -4.98 8.75
CA ARG A 91 2.47 -5.68 9.88
C ARG A 91 3.85 -5.12 10.18
N PRO A 92 4.23 -4.94 11.46
CA PRO A 92 5.61 -4.64 11.81
C PRO A 92 6.51 -5.82 11.44
N TYR A 93 7.64 -5.54 10.80
CA TYR A 93 8.75 -6.48 10.63
C TYR A 93 9.95 -6.14 11.54
N LEU A 94 9.92 -4.95 12.15
CA LEU A 94 10.85 -4.52 13.20
C LEU A 94 10.11 -4.33 14.52
N ASP A 95 10.83 -4.51 15.64
CA ASP A 95 10.36 -4.13 16.96
C ASP A 95 10.54 -2.62 17.25
N LYS A 96 10.19 -2.18 18.46
CA LYS A 96 10.33 -0.77 18.89
C LYS A 96 11.79 -0.29 18.97
N LYS A 97 12.76 -1.20 18.96
CA LYS A 97 14.20 -0.92 18.97
C LYS A 97 14.82 -1.10 17.57
N TYR A 98 13.99 -1.19 16.52
CA TYR A 98 14.41 -1.42 15.14
C TYR A 98 15.12 -2.77 14.91
N VAL A 99 14.86 -3.77 15.75
CA VAL A 99 15.39 -5.13 15.60
C VAL A 99 14.42 -5.99 14.78
N PRO A 100 14.90 -6.77 13.80
CA PRO A 100 14.04 -7.67 13.02
C PRO A 100 13.26 -8.66 13.89
N LEU A 101 11.95 -8.73 13.67
CA LEU A 101 11.09 -9.73 14.28
C LEU A 101 11.30 -11.09 13.62
N LEU A 102 11.19 -12.17 14.39
CA LEU A 102 11.23 -13.53 13.85
C LEU A 102 10.01 -13.76 12.94
N PRO A 103 10.22 -14.39 11.75
CA PRO A 103 9.12 -14.80 10.90
C PRO A 103 8.18 -15.76 11.62
N ARG A 104 6.87 -15.62 11.41
CA ARG A 104 5.90 -16.62 11.84
C ARG A 104 6.06 -17.90 11.04
N ALA A 105 5.85 -19.05 11.69
CA ALA A 105 5.88 -20.35 11.03
C ALA A 105 4.80 -20.52 9.95
N LYS A 106 3.61 -19.95 10.17
CA LYS A 106 2.50 -19.98 9.20
C LYS A 106 1.63 -18.74 9.31
N VAL A 107 1.20 -18.22 8.17
CA VAL A 107 0.41 -17.01 8.05
C VAL A 107 -0.71 -17.27 7.07
N ARG A 108 -1.96 -17.22 7.53
CA ARG A 108 -3.10 -17.27 6.61
C ARG A 108 -2.94 -16.16 5.56
N PHE A 109 -3.08 -16.53 4.28
CA PHE A 109 -3.12 -15.56 3.20
C PHE A 109 -4.23 -14.52 3.45
N LEU A 110 -3.81 -13.25 3.40
CA LEU A 110 -4.67 -12.06 3.44
C LEU A 110 -4.13 -11.16 2.33
N GLY A 111 -5.01 -10.62 1.49
CA GLY A 111 -4.63 -9.76 0.37
C GLY A 111 -5.32 -10.16 -0.93
N THR A 112 -4.84 -9.58 -2.03
CA THR A 112 -5.46 -9.70 -3.36
C THR A 112 -4.76 -10.77 -4.20
N TYR A 113 -5.50 -11.80 -4.65
CA TYR A 113 -4.94 -12.93 -5.41
C TYR A 113 -4.14 -12.52 -6.65
N LYS A 114 -4.62 -11.52 -7.41
CA LYS A 114 -3.99 -11.07 -8.66
C LYS A 114 -2.52 -10.68 -8.51
N TYR A 115 -2.16 -10.09 -7.36
CA TYR A 115 -0.80 -9.64 -7.08
C TYR A 115 -0.11 -10.50 -6.02
N ALA A 116 -0.71 -11.60 -5.57
CA ALA A 116 -0.16 -12.39 -4.46
C ALA A 116 1.15 -13.07 -4.85
N THR A 117 2.18 -12.93 -3.99
CA THR A 117 3.43 -13.67 -4.13
C THR A 117 3.23 -15.16 -3.88
N ILE A 118 4.08 -16.01 -4.46
CA ILE A 118 4.05 -17.47 -4.24
C ILE A 118 4.17 -17.77 -2.74
N ALA A 119 5.09 -17.09 -2.06
CA ALA A 119 5.30 -17.22 -0.62
C ALA A 119 4.02 -16.91 0.19
N ALA A 120 3.26 -15.88 -0.21
CA ALA A 120 2.00 -15.53 0.44
C ALA A 120 0.93 -16.62 0.24
N LEU A 121 0.84 -17.20 -0.96
CA LEU A 121 -0.08 -18.30 -1.27
C LEU A 121 0.29 -19.59 -0.52
N GLU A 122 1.59 -19.81 -0.29
CA GLU A 122 2.11 -20.92 0.53
C GLU A 122 2.01 -20.67 2.04
N ASN A 123 1.39 -19.57 2.47
CA ASN A 123 1.22 -19.17 3.87
C ASN A 123 2.53 -18.87 4.62
N GLN A 124 3.57 -18.44 3.90
CA GLN A 124 4.81 -17.96 4.51
C GLN A 124 4.63 -16.54 5.07
N ASP A 125 5.44 -16.16 6.07
CA ASP A 125 5.41 -14.79 6.59
C ASP A 125 6.03 -13.80 5.59
N GLN A 126 5.34 -12.69 5.38
CA GLN A 126 5.73 -11.71 4.38
C GLN A 126 6.68 -10.68 4.98
N SER A 127 7.83 -10.51 4.35
CA SER A 127 8.79 -9.43 4.55
C SER A 127 8.81 -8.43 3.39
N ARG A 128 9.66 -7.39 3.51
CA ARG A 128 9.83 -6.29 2.54
C ARG A 128 9.97 -6.74 1.09
N LYS A 129 10.67 -7.84 0.83
CA LYS A 129 10.87 -8.35 -0.53
C LYS A 129 9.55 -8.68 -1.23
N HIS A 130 8.55 -9.12 -0.48
CA HIS A 130 7.25 -9.50 -1.04
C HIS A 130 6.45 -8.27 -1.43
N ASP A 131 6.52 -7.16 -0.68
CA ASP A 131 5.92 -5.89 -1.13
C ASP A 131 6.51 -5.42 -2.46
N LEU A 132 7.82 -5.61 -2.67
CA LEU A 132 8.50 -5.27 -3.92
C LEU A 132 8.15 -6.22 -5.07
N GLU A 133 7.97 -7.51 -4.78
CA GLU A 133 7.50 -8.51 -5.75
C GLU A 133 6.07 -8.18 -6.23
N MET A 134 5.15 -7.87 -5.30
CA MET A 134 3.81 -7.42 -5.63
C MET A 134 3.81 -6.10 -6.42
N TRP A 135 4.69 -5.17 -6.05
CA TRP A 135 4.89 -3.93 -6.80
C TRP A 135 5.35 -4.21 -8.24
N LEU A 136 6.27 -5.15 -8.45
CA LEU A 136 6.70 -5.55 -9.79
C LEU A 136 5.53 -6.14 -10.60
N TYR A 137 4.73 -7.03 -10.01
CA TYR A 137 3.53 -7.58 -10.66
C TYR A 137 2.54 -6.49 -11.05
N MET A 138 2.31 -5.53 -10.17
CA MET A 138 1.46 -4.36 -10.43
C MET A 138 2.00 -3.53 -11.59
N MET A 139 3.31 -3.30 -11.68
CA MET A 139 3.93 -2.49 -12.73
C MET A 139 4.01 -3.18 -14.11
N MET A 140 3.93 -4.52 -14.15
CA MET A 140 3.91 -5.30 -15.39
C MET A 140 2.54 -5.36 -16.07
N GLU A 141 1.50 -4.90 -15.38
CA GLU A 141 0.15 -4.74 -15.93
C GLU A 141 0.03 -3.51 -16.85
#